data_AF-B8DJB9-F1
#
_entry.id   AF-B8DJB9-F1
#
_cell.length_a   1.000
_cell.length_b   1.000
_cell.length_c   1.000
_cell.angle_alpha   90.00
_cell.angle_beta   90.00
_cell.angle_gamma   90.00
#
_symmetry.space_group_name_H-M   'P 1'
#
loop_
_entity.id
_entity.type
_entity.pdbx_description
1 polymer ?
#
loop_
_entity_poly.entity_id
_entity_poly.type
_entity_poly.pdbx_seq_one_letter_code
_entity_poly.pdbx_strand_id
1 'polypeptide(L)'
;MPATEPDARKGREALGLWLDQMAAAVRDIEHEAEQALHRNEDQDAYRDLMRRKAQLLASLPDRARDLLPQFEGHEREAIADRLSRFASSASNALRIDSVFYMSALLYPEDHTPGQPNDLETFAAAVRAGRAG
;
A
#
# COMPACT_ATOMS: atom_id res chain seq x y z
N MET A 1 -15.64 -17.55 -20.13
CA MET A 1 -14.77 -18.69 -19.80
C MET A 1 -14.05 -18.33 -18.53
N PRO A 2 -14.12 -19.12 -17.46
CA PRO A 2 -13.32 -18.83 -16.27
C PRO A 2 -11.83 -18.82 -16.64
N ALA A 3 -11.06 -17.92 -16.03
CA ALA A 3 -9.61 -17.89 -16.19
C ALA A 3 -9.00 -19.27 -15.88
N THR A 4 -8.05 -19.72 -16.70
CA THR A 4 -7.37 -20.99 -16.43
C THR A 4 -6.46 -20.84 -15.19
N GLU A 5 -6.24 -21.91 -14.43
CA GLU A 5 -5.40 -21.88 -13.23
C GLU A 5 -3.97 -21.30 -13.44
N PRO A 6 -3.32 -21.50 -14.61
CA PRO A 6 -2.09 -20.78 -14.98
C PRO A 6 -2.26 -19.26 -15.13
N ASP A 7 -3.40 -18.78 -15.60
CA ASP A 7 -3.67 -17.34 -15.79
C ASP A 7 -3.93 -16.64 -14.46
N ALA A 8 -4.65 -17.31 -13.54
CA ALA A 8 -4.88 -16.81 -12.18
C ALA A 8 -3.57 -16.65 -11.40
N ARG A 9 -2.64 -17.60 -11.53
CA ARG A 9 -1.32 -17.50 -10.91
C ARG A 9 -0.48 -16.35 -11.47
N LYS A 10 -0.46 -16.16 -12.79
CA LYS A 10 0.21 -15.01 -13.41
C LYS A 10 -0.40 -13.68 -12.96
N GLY A 11 -1.72 -13.61 -12.83
CA GLY A 11 -2.42 -12.44 -12.30
C GLY A 11 -2.00 -12.12 -10.86
N ARG A 12 -1.96 -13.13 -9.98
CA ARG A 12 -1.45 -12.98 -8.60
C ARG A 12 0.00 -12.51 -8.56
N GLU A 13 0.87 -13.08 -9.41
CA GLU A 13 2.27 -12.66 -9.49
C GLU A 13 2.42 -11.20 -9.94
N ALA A 14 1.68 -10.79 -10.97
CA ALA A 14 1.69 -9.42 -11.48
C ALA A 14 1.18 -8.41 -10.44
N LEU A 15 0.06 -8.71 -9.77
CA LEU A 15 -0.47 -7.85 -8.71
C LEU A 15 0.47 -7.79 -7.50
N GLY A 16 1.02 -8.94 -7.08
CA GLY A 16 2.00 -8.99 -6.00
C GLY A 16 3.24 -8.14 -6.31
N LEU A 17 3.76 -8.22 -7.53
CA LEU A 17 4.91 -7.41 -7.96
C LEU A 17 4.57 -5.92 -7.94
N TRP A 18 3.38 -5.54 -8.42
CA TRP A 18 2.92 -4.16 -8.38
C TRP A 18 2.78 -3.65 -6.93
N LEU A 19 2.24 -4.46 -6.01
CA LEU A 19 2.16 -4.12 -4.59
C LEU A 19 3.53 -3.93 -3.95
N ASP A 20 4.51 -4.78 -4.27
CA ASP A 20 5.89 -4.62 -3.80
C ASP A 20 6.51 -3.32 -4.32
N GLN A 21 6.25 -2.94 -5.58
CA GLN A 21 6.72 -1.67 -6.13
C GLN A 21 6.11 -0.48 -5.39
N MET A 22 4.82 -0.55 -5.04
CA MET A 22 4.18 0.49 -4.23
C MET A 22 4.74 0.52 -2.80
N ALA A 23 5.04 -0.64 -2.22
CA ALA A 23 5.65 -0.74 -0.90
C ALA A 23 7.08 -0.16 -0.88
N ALA A 24 7.89 -0.48 -1.89
CA ALA A 24 9.21 0.08 -2.07
C ALA A 24 9.16 1.61 -2.22
N ALA A 25 8.24 2.13 -3.04
CA ALA A 25 8.06 3.58 -3.17
C ALA A 25 7.65 4.24 -1.84
N VAL A 26 6.88 3.57 -0.99
CA VAL A 26 6.58 4.07 0.36
C VAL A 26 7.83 4.05 1.24
N ARG A 27 8.62 2.97 1.23
CA ARG A 27 9.88 2.87 1.99
C ARG A 27 10.88 3.96 1.59
N ASP A 28 10.98 4.26 0.29
CA ASP A 28 11.83 5.34 -0.21
C ASP A 28 11.39 6.70 0.36
N ILE A 29 10.09 7.00 0.33
CA ILE A 29 9.53 8.23 0.92
C ILE A 29 9.78 8.29 2.43
N GLU A 30 9.61 7.18 3.15
CA GLU A 30 9.85 7.10 4.59
C GLU A 30 11.33 7.33 4.93
N HIS A 31 12.23 6.76 4.12
CA HIS A 31 13.65 6.95 4.29
C HIS A 31 14.07 8.40 4.04
N GLU A 32 13.55 9.03 2.98
CA GLU A 32 13.74 10.46 2.73
C GLU A 32 13.20 11.31 3.90
N ALA A 33 12.05 10.94 4.45
CA ALA A 33 11.41 11.67 5.55
C ALA A 33 12.21 11.57 6.85
N GLU A 34 12.74 10.39 7.15
CA GLU A 34 13.64 10.16 8.28
C GLU A 34 14.91 11.01 8.16
N GLN A 35 15.49 11.10 6.95
CA GLN A 35 16.64 11.98 6.71
C GLN A 35 16.31 13.45 6.88
N ALA A 36 15.16 13.91 6.38
CA ALA A 36 14.71 15.30 6.55
C ALA A 36 14.59 15.68 8.03
N LEU A 37 14.01 14.80 8.84
CA LEU A 37 13.80 15.03 10.26
C LEU A 37 15.09 14.99 11.08
N HIS A 38 15.99 14.02 10.81
CA HIS A 38 17.17 13.80 11.65
C HIS A 38 18.46 14.48 11.19
N ARG A 39 18.60 14.77 9.89
CA ARG A 39 19.83 15.38 9.35
C ARG A 39 19.66 16.88 9.06
N ASN A 40 18.49 17.26 8.57
CA ASN A 40 18.25 18.61 8.08
C ASN A 40 17.37 19.44 9.03
N GLU A 41 16.80 18.81 10.07
CA GLU A 41 15.80 19.40 10.99
C GLU A 41 14.62 20.05 10.24
N ASP A 42 14.32 19.53 9.04
CA ASP A 42 13.37 20.12 8.09
C ASP A 42 11.99 19.49 8.28
N GLN A 43 11.19 20.10 9.15
CA GLN A 43 9.83 19.65 9.46
C GLN A 43 8.86 19.83 8.30
N ASP A 44 9.08 20.83 7.44
CA ASP A 44 8.22 21.08 6.28
C ASP A 44 8.45 19.99 5.23
N ALA A 45 9.70 19.64 4.95
CA ALA A 45 10.03 18.52 4.07
C ALA A 45 9.48 17.19 4.61
N TYR A 46 9.58 16.94 5.92
CA TYR A 46 8.99 15.75 6.55
C TYR A 46 7.47 15.70 6.33
N ARG A 47 6.76 16.81 6.56
CA ARG A 47 5.31 16.91 6.36
C ARG A 47 4.91 16.66 4.91
N ASP A 48 5.64 17.24 3.95
CA ASP A 48 5.38 17.06 2.53
C ASP A 48 5.59 15.60 2.09
N LEU A 49 6.63 14.94 2.61
CA LEU A 49 6.89 13.52 2.34
C LEU A 49 5.81 12.62 2.94
N MET A 50 5.36 12.86 4.18
CA MET A 50 4.24 12.13 4.76
C MET A 50 2.94 12.34 3.99
N ARG A 51 2.69 13.55 3.50
CA ARG A 51 1.56 13.85 2.62
C ARG A 51 1.66 13.07 1.31
N ARG A 52 2.85 13.00 0.70
CA ARG A 52 3.11 12.25 -0.53
C ARG A 52 2.89 10.73 -0.34
N LYS A 53 3.35 10.16 0.77
CA LYS A 53 3.04 8.77 1.17
C LYS A 53 1.54 8.53 1.23
N ALA A 54 0.80 9.40 1.93
CA ALA A 54 -0.64 9.25 2.06
C ALA A 54 -1.36 9.40 0.70
N GLN A 55 -0.93 10.31 -0.16
CA GLN A 55 -1.48 10.44 -1.52
C GLN A 55 -1.23 9.19 -2.37
N LEU A 56 -0.04 8.59 -2.27
CA LEU A 56 0.28 7.34 -2.95
C LEU A 56 -0.70 6.23 -2.51
N LEU A 57 -0.88 6.05 -1.20
CA LEU A 57 -1.79 5.06 -0.64
C LEU A 57 -3.26 5.33 -0.98
N ALA A 58 -3.69 6.59 -0.99
CA ALA A 58 -5.03 7.00 -1.42
C ALA A 58 -5.31 6.64 -2.88
N SER A 59 -4.28 6.65 -3.74
CA SER A 59 -4.42 6.36 -5.17
C SER A 59 -4.35 4.87 -5.54
N LEU A 60 -4.13 3.96 -4.57
CA LEU A 60 -3.93 2.54 -4.86
C LEU A 60 -5.11 1.87 -5.60
N PRO A 61 -6.39 2.08 -5.23
CA PRO A 61 -7.52 1.47 -5.93
C PRO A 61 -7.59 1.89 -7.40
N ASP A 62 -7.36 3.18 -7.67
CA ASP A 62 -7.38 3.73 -9.03
C ASP A 62 -6.23 3.16 -9.87
N ARG A 63 -5.03 3.06 -9.29
CA ARG A 63 -3.85 2.50 -9.97
C ARG A 63 -3.96 1.01 -10.21
N ALA A 64 -4.65 0.27 -9.35
CA ALA A 64 -4.87 -1.17 -9.48
C ALA A 64 -6.01 -1.52 -10.44
N ARG A 65 -6.78 -0.52 -10.93
CA ARG A 65 -7.99 -0.72 -11.74
C ARG A 65 -7.77 -1.62 -12.96
N ASP A 66 -6.61 -1.51 -13.59
CA ASP A 66 -6.29 -2.31 -14.78
C ASP A 66 -5.80 -3.73 -14.45
N LEU A 67 -5.40 -3.98 -13.19
CA LEU A 67 -4.94 -5.28 -12.70
C LEU A 67 -6.08 -6.11 -12.10
N LEU A 68 -7.18 -5.50 -11.65
CA LEU A 68 -8.30 -6.23 -11.03
C LEU A 68 -9.14 -7.13 -11.98
N PRO A 69 -9.33 -6.82 -13.28
CA PRO A 69 -10.14 -7.63 -14.18
C PRO A 69 -9.67 -9.08 -14.35
N GLN A 70 -8.40 -9.38 -14.05
CA GLN A 70 -7.82 -10.73 -14.17
C GLN A 70 -8.22 -11.68 -13.02
N PHE A 71 -8.75 -11.16 -11.91
CA PHE A 71 -9.28 -11.95 -10.79
C PHE A 71 -10.78 -12.11 -10.96
N GLU A 72 -11.40 -13.16 -10.39
CA GLU A 72 -12.86 -13.37 -10.47
C GLU A 72 -13.46 -13.59 -9.07
N GLY A 73 -14.75 -13.27 -8.94
CA GLY A 73 -15.53 -13.52 -7.73
C GLY A 73 -14.92 -12.94 -6.45
N HIS A 74 -14.93 -13.76 -5.40
CA HIS A 74 -14.51 -13.39 -4.04
C HIS A 74 -13.06 -12.89 -3.96
N GLU A 75 -12.14 -13.42 -4.79
CA GLU A 75 -10.75 -12.99 -4.80
C GLU A 75 -10.61 -11.54 -5.28
N ARG A 76 -11.35 -11.17 -6.35
CA ARG A 76 -11.37 -9.78 -6.85
C ARG A 76 -11.93 -8.82 -5.80
N GLU A 77 -13.05 -9.19 -5.18
CA GLU A 77 -13.73 -8.37 -4.17
C GLU A 77 -12.84 -8.13 -2.96
N ALA A 78 -12.21 -9.18 -2.42
CA ALA A 78 -11.34 -9.06 -1.26
C ALA A 78 -10.09 -8.21 -1.53
N ILE A 79 -9.49 -8.33 -2.72
CA ILE A 79 -8.37 -7.48 -3.15
C ILE A 79 -8.83 -6.02 -3.24
N ALA A 80 -9.95 -5.75 -3.91
CA ALA A 80 -10.48 -4.39 -4.08
C ALA A 80 -10.84 -3.75 -2.74
N ASP A 81 -11.45 -4.51 -1.82
CA ASP A 81 -11.78 -4.06 -0.47
C ASP A 81 -10.51 -3.72 0.33
N ARG A 82 -9.47 -4.55 0.25
CA ARG A 82 -8.22 -4.29 0.97
C ARG A 82 -7.53 -3.02 0.44
N LEU A 83 -7.47 -2.83 -0.88
CA LEU A 83 -6.95 -1.60 -1.49
C LEU A 83 -7.76 -0.37 -1.07
N SER A 84 -9.09 -0.50 -1.03
CA SER A 84 -10.00 0.58 -0.61
C SER A 84 -9.81 0.96 0.85
N ARG A 85 -9.48 0.00 1.74
CA ARG A 85 -9.15 0.28 3.15
C ARG A 85 -7.87 1.09 3.28
N PHE A 86 -6.81 0.74 2.56
CA PHE A 86 -5.58 1.56 2.53
C PHE A 86 -5.88 2.98 2.07
N ALA A 87 -6.63 3.12 0.99
CA ALA A 87 -6.98 4.42 0.45
C ALA A 87 -7.86 5.25 1.39
N SER A 88 -8.82 4.63 2.06
CA SER A 88 -9.73 5.29 3.00
C SER A 88 -8.97 5.81 4.21
N SER A 89 -8.09 4.99 4.79
CA SER A 89 -7.23 5.42 5.91
C SER A 89 -6.33 6.58 5.51
N ALA A 90 -5.71 6.50 4.33
CA ALA A 90 -4.82 7.53 3.83
C ALA A 90 -5.56 8.84 3.49
N SER A 91 -6.73 8.74 2.86
CA SER A 91 -7.61 9.88 2.58
C SER A 91 -8.09 10.54 3.86
N ASN A 92 -8.41 9.75 4.89
CA ASN A 92 -8.78 10.27 6.19
C ASN A 92 -7.62 11.04 6.84
N ALA A 93 -6.40 10.49 6.82
CA ALA A 93 -5.20 11.16 7.34
C ALA A 93 -4.91 12.49 6.62
N LEU A 94 -5.06 12.53 5.28
CA LEU A 94 -4.97 13.74 4.47
C LEU A 94 -6.05 14.77 4.83
N ARG A 95 -7.29 14.32 5.03
CA ARG A 95 -8.43 15.18 5.36
C ARG A 95 -8.28 15.87 6.71
N ILE A 96 -7.75 15.17 7.71
CA ILE A 96 -7.48 15.74 9.04
C ILE A 96 -6.11 16.41 9.15
N ASP A 97 -5.33 16.40 8.06
CA ASP A 97 -3.98 16.96 7.96
C ASP A 97 -3.02 16.49 9.07
N SER A 98 -3.19 15.24 9.52
CA SER A 98 -2.44 14.68 10.64
C SER A 98 -1.20 13.94 10.16
N VAL A 99 -0.04 14.57 10.28
CA VAL A 99 1.26 13.97 9.94
C VAL A 99 1.52 12.70 10.74
N PHE A 100 1.14 12.67 12.01
CA PHE A 100 1.22 11.48 12.87
C PHE A 100 0.39 10.32 12.31
N TYR A 101 -0.82 10.58 11.81
CA TYR A 101 -1.62 9.53 11.17
C TYR A 101 -0.98 9.09 9.86
N MET A 102 -0.48 10.04 9.05
CA MET A 102 0.17 9.74 7.78
C MET A 102 1.40 8.83 7.94
N SER A 103 2.21 9.06 8.99
CA SER A 103 3.37 8.21 9.29
C SER A 103 2.95 6.78 9.63
N ALA A 104 1.78 6.58 10.26
CA ALA A 104 1.29 5.28 10.71
C ALA A 104 0.50 4.46 9.66
N LEU A 105 0.26 4.97 8.44
CA LEU A 105 -0.70 4.40 7.46
C LEU A 105 -0.49 2.95 6.97
N LEU A 106 0.55 2.25 7.41
CA LEU A 106 0.83 0.85 7.07
C LEU A 106 1.33 0.03 8.28
N TYR A 107 1.22 0.60 9.48
CA TYR A 107 1.82 0.08 10.69
C TYR A 107 0.74 -0.05 11.76
N PRO A 108 0.15 -1.24 11.93
CA PRO A 108 -0.78 -1.48 13.03
C PRO A 108 -0.09 -1.28 14.38
N GLU A 109 -0.88 -1.13 15.44
CA GLU A 109 -0.38 -0.80 16.79
C GLU A 109 0.65 -1.82 17.32
N ASP A 110 0.52 -3.09 16.93
CA ASP A 110 1.42 -4.18 17.31
C ASP A 110 2.65 -4.33 16.39
N HIS A 111 2.83 -3.43 15.41
CA HIS A 111 3.96 -3.49 14.49
C HIS A 111 5.29 -3.23 15.19
N THR A 112 6.27 -4.08 14.94
CA THR A 112 7.63 -3.91 15.47
C THR A 112 8.63 -3.53 14.37
N PRO A 113 9.62 -2.67 14.67
CA PRO A 113 10.67 -2.32 13.71
C PRO A 113 11.34 -3.55 13.10
N GLY A 114 11.47 -3.57 11.77
CA GLY A 114 12.03 -4.69 11.02
C GLY A 114 10.98 -5.69 10.51
N GLN A 115 9.72 -5.59 10.95
CA GLN A 115 8.63 -6.32 10.32
C GLN A 115 8.27 -5.72 8.94
N PRO A 116 7.66 -6.53 8.05
CA PRO A 116 7.05 -6.00 6.85
C PRO A 116 5.89 -5.07 7.20
N ASN A 117 5.71 -4.04 6.38
CA ASN A 117 4.55 -3.17 6.45
C ASN A 117 3.29 -3.89 5.95
N ASP A 118 2.12 -3.32 6.19
CA ASP A 118 0.85 -3.93 5.79
C ASP A 118 0.72 -4.13 4.27
N LEU A 119 1.38 -3.32 3.46
CA LEU A 119 1.37 -3.45 2.00
C LEU A 119 2.23 -4.63 1.53
N GLU A 120 3.42 -4.81 2.12
CA GLU A 120 4.32 -5.95 1.90
C GLU A 120 3.64 -7.26 2.32
N THR A 121 2.97 -7.24 3.48
CA THR A 121 2.19 -8.38 3.97
C THR A 121 1.04 -8.72 3.02
N PHE A 122 0.35 -7.71 2.49
CA PHE A 122 -0.71 -7.91 1.51
C PHE A 122 -0.19 -8.47 0.19
N ALA A 123 0.95 -7.98 -0.31
CA ALA A 123 1.59 -8.49 -1.51
C ALA A 123 1.94 -9.98 -1.39
N ALA A 124 2.44 -10.40 -0.24
CA ALA A 124 2.70 -11.81 0.06
C ALA A 124 1.41 -12.64 0.11
N ALA A 125 0.33 -12.11 0.70
CA ALA A 125 -0.98 -12.78 0.76
C ALA A 125 -1.58 -12.99 -0.64
N VAL A 126 -1.50 -11.98 -1.52
CA VAL A 126 -1.94 -12.06 -2.92
C VAL A 126 -1.22 -13.17 -3.66
N ARG A 127 0.12 -13.23 -3.57
CA ARG A 127 0.90 -14.30 -4.24
C ARG A 127 0.54 -15.69 -3.75
N ALA A 128 0.27 -15.81 -2.45
CA ALA A 128 -0.14 -17.07 -1.83
C ALA A 128 -1.61 -17.46 -2.13
N GLY A 129 -2.39 -16.62 -2.81
CA GLY A 129 -3.81 -16.85 -3.03
C GLY A 129 -4.65 -16.77 -1.75
N ARG A 130 -4.17 -16.04 -0.74
CA ARG A 130 -4.82 -15.83 0.57
C ARG A 130 -5.31 -14.39 0.75
N ALA A 131 -5.51 -13.68 -0.36
CA ALA A 131 -6.01 -12.31 -0.34
C ALA A 131 -7.53 -12.21 -0.12
N GLY A 132 -8.24 -13.35 -0.20
CA GLY A 132 -9.66 -13.50 0.12
C GLY A 132 -9.90 -14.25 1.43
#